data_AF-A0A1M6WUR5-F1
#
_entry.id   AF-A0A1M6WUR5-F1
#
_cell.length_a   1.000
_cell.length_b   1.000
_cell.length_c   1.000
_cell.angle_alpha   90.00
_cell.angle_beta   90.00
_cell.angle_gamma   90.00
#
_symmetry.space_group_name_H-M   'P 1'
#
loop_
_entity.id
_entity.type
_entity.pdbx_description
1 polymer ?
#
loop_
_entity_poly.entity_id
_entity_poly.type
_entity_poly.pdbx_seq_one_letter_code
_entity_poly.pdbx_strand_id
1 'polypeptide(L)'
;MKKTILTISAVLLTCLAFYGWKPLLEQPSSSQMQTYYQESVGLGAMPADSASRFIVDFLGYTMLNPRAKLDPLYPEIESNIYNYSQTHNLRAH
;
A
#
# COMPACT_ATOMS: atom_id res chain seq x y z
N MET A 1 35.47 -9.71 -23.22
CA MET A 1 34.92 -8.34 -23.27
C MET A 1 33.39 -8.28 -23.20
N LYS A 2 32.63 -9.13 -23.92
CA LYS A 2 31.15 -9.14 -23.81
C LYS A 2 30.61 -9.54 -22.42
N LYS A 3 31.27 -10.48 -21.73
CA LYS A 3 30.85 -10.97 -20.40
C LYS A 3 31.01 -9.95 -19.26
N THR A 4 31.99 -9.06 -19.36
CA THR A 4 32.26 -8.02 -18.34
C THR A 4 31.31 -6.83 -18.43
N ILE A 5 30.77 -6.54 -19.62
CA ILE A 5 29.80 -5.45 -19.80
C ILE A 5 28.44 -5.85 -19.17
N LEU A 6 28.03 -7.11 -19.34
CA LEU A 6 26.77 -7.64 -18.80
C LEU A 6 26.71 -7.60 -17.27
N THR A 7 27.81 -7.90 -16.57
CA THR A 7 27.85 -7.85 -15.10
C THR A 7 27.79 -6.42 -14.57
N ILE A 8 28.46 -5.47 -15.22
CA ILE A 8 28.42 -4.06 -14.82
C ILE A 8 27.01 -3.49 -14.98
N SER A 9 26.32 -3.83 -16.07
CA SER A 9 24.93 -3.40 -16.30
C SER A 9 23.97 -3.97 -15.26
N ALA A 10 24.12 -5.24 -14.86
CA ALA A 10 23.28 -5.87 -13.84
C ALA A 10 23.47 -5.26 -12.44
N VAL A 11 24.71 -4.91 -12.09
CA VAL A 11 25.02 -4.24 -10.81
C VAL A 11 24.48 -2.80 -10.80
N LEU A 12 24.56 -2.08 -11.93
CA LEU A 12 24.03 -0.72 -12.01
C LEU A 12 22.50 -0.67 -11.85
N LEU A 13 21.78 -1.58 -12.52
CA LEU A 13 20.31 -1.68 -12.45
C LEU A 13 19.81 -2.04 -11.06
N THR A 14 20.50 -2.93 -10.35
CA THR A 14 20.15 -3.31 -8.98
C THR A 14 20.44 -2.19 -7.98
N CYS A 15 21.55 -1.46 -8.13
CA CYS A 15 21.81 -0.27 -7.32
C CYS A 15 20.78 0.85 -7.55
N LEU A 16 20.43 1.17 -8.81
CA LEU A 16 19.41 2.18 -9.13
C LEU A 16 18.03 1.84 -8.54
N ALA A 17 17.63 0.58 -8.59
CA ALA A 17 16.38 0.12 -7.98
C ALA A 17 16.39 0.27 -6.44
N PHE A 18 17.53 -0.01 -5.80
CA PHE A 18 17.66 0.08 -4.34
C PHE A 18 17.66 1.53 -3.82
N TYR A 19 18.35 2.44 -4.51
CA TYR A 19 18.42 3.85 -4.11
C TYR A 19 17.18 4.66 -4.49
N GLY A 20 16.41 4.25 -5.51
CA GLY A 20 15.15 4.91 -5.86
C GLY A 20 14.02 4.64 -4.86
N TRP A 21 14.04 3.49 -4.17
CA TRP A 21 12.94 3.06 -3.30
C TRP A 21 12.97 3.66 -1.89
N LYS A 22 14.16 3.86 -1.32
CA LYS A 22 14.33 4.42 0.04
C LYS A 22 13.69 5.80 0.27
N PRO A 23 13.90 6.82 -0.60
CA PRO A 23 13.32 8.14 -0.35
C PRO A 23 11.79 8.18 -0.48
N LEU A 24 11.17 7.18 -1.14
CA LEU A 24 9.72 7.05 -1.23
C LEU A 24 9.07 6.53 0.06
N LEU A 25 9.82 5.85 0.92
CA LEU A 25 9.32 5.32 2.20
C LEU A 25 9.52 6.30 3.37
N GLU A 26 10.39 7.30 3.21
CA GLU A 26 10.69 8.31 4.25
C GLU A 26 9.89 9.61 4.07
N GLN A 27 9.03 9.69 3.05
CA GLN A 27 8.14 10.84 2.83
C GLN A 27 6.99 10.84 3.85
N PRO A 28 6.57 12.01 4.35
CA PRO A 28 5.40 12.08 5.23
C PRO A 28 4.14 11.60 4.50
N SER A 29 3.28 10.87 5.22
CA SER A 29 2.01 10.40 4.68
C SER A 29 1.10 11.56 4.31
N SER A 30 0.39 11.43 3.19
CA SER A 30 -0.61 12.40 2.77
C SER A 30 -1.76 12.50 3.77
N SER A 31 -2.43 13.66 3.86
CA SER A 31 -3.58 13.85 4.74
C SER A 31 -4.70 12.83 4.45
N GLN A 32 -4.93 12.53 3.18
CA GLN A 32 -5.94 11.55 2.77
C GLN A 32 -5.60 10.13 3.27
N MET A 33 -4.33 9.72 3.19
CA MET A 33 -3.89 8.42 3.69
C MET A 33 -3.91 8.35 5.21
N GLN A 34 -3.64 9.44 5.91
CA GLN A 34 -3.83 9.53 7.36
C GLN A 34 -5.31 9.34 7.76
N THR A 35 -6.25 9.93 7.01
CA THR A 35 -7.69 9.71 7.23
C THR A 35 -8.06 8.24 7.05
N TYR A 36 -7.64 7.63 5.94
CA TYR A 36 -7.90 6.21 5.71
C TYR A 36 -7.25 5.32 6.76
N TYR A 37 -6.06 5.68 7.25
CA TYR A 37 -5.41 4.96 8.34
C TYR A 37 -6.24 5.03 9.64
N GLN A 38 -6.67 6.22 10.06
CA GLN A 38 -7.49 6.39 11.26
C GLN A 38 -8.79 5.59 11.17
N GLU A 39 -9.45 5.61 10.00
CA GLU A 39 -10.67 4.85 9.77
C GLU A 39 -10.39 3.33 9.77
N SER A 40 -9.28 2.89 9.17
CA SER A 40 -8.89 1.47 9.11
C SER A 40 -8.65 0.86 10.49
N VAL A 41 -8.11 1.63 11.44
CA VAL A 41 -7.88 1.18 12.83
C VAL A 41 -9.21 0.87 13.53
N GLY A 42 -10.30 1.56 13.15
CA GLY A 42 -11.62 1.39 13.72
C GLY A 42 -12.48 0.29 13.08
N LEU A 43 -12.00 -0.39 12.03
CA LEU A 43 -12.81 -1.29 11.20
C LEU A 43 -13.59 -2.35 11.99
N GLY A 44 -12.97 -2.97 12.99
CA GLY A 44 -13.60 -4.02 13.80
C GLY A 44 -14.74 -3.54 14.71
N ALA A 45 -14.86 -2.22 14.94
CA ALA A 45 -15.93 -1.62 15.73
C ALA A 45 -17.05 -1.03 14.85
N MET A 46 -16.85 -1.00 13.53
CA MET A 46 -17.82 -0.42 12.59
C MET A 46 -18.93 -1.44 12.24
N PRO A 47 -20.14 -0.96 11.92
CA PRO A 47 -21.13 -1.80 11.23
C PRO A 47 -20.58 -2.34 9.91
N ALA A 48 -20.96 -3.55 9.54
CA ALA A 48 -20.44 -4.24 8.36
C ALA A 48 -20.61 -3.45 7.05
N ASP A 49 -21.73 -2.76 6.89
CA ASP A 49 -22.00 -1.91 5.72
C ASP A 49 -21.04 -0.71 5.67
N SER A 50 -20.74 -0.09 6.81
CA SER A 50 -19.80 1.03 6.89
C SER A 50 -18.38 0.59 6.57
N ALA A 51 -17.95 -0.54 7.14
CA ALA A 51 -16.64 -1.13 6.83
C ALA A 51 -16.53 -1.50 5.33
N SER A 52 -17.59 -2.04 4.73
CA SER A 52 -17.62 -2.36 3.30
C SER A 52 -17.50 -1.11 2.42
N ARG A 53 -18.19 -0.02 2.78
CA ARG A 53 -18.06 1.27 2.06
C ARG A 53 -16.66 1.83 2.16
N PHE A 54 -16.07 1.83 3.35
CA PHE A 54 -14.67 2.24 3.54
C PHE A 54 -13.72 1.47 2.62
N ILE A 55 -13.83 0.13 2.59
CA ILE A 55 -12.95 -0.71 1.75
C ILE A 55 -13.10 -0.32 0.28
N VAL A 56 -14.33 -0.16 -0.20
CA VAL A 56 -14.60 0.26 -1.59
C VAL A 56 -14.03 1.65 -1.88
N ASP A 57 -14.21 2.61 -0.97
CA ASP A 57 -13.72 3.98 -1.13
C ASP A 57 -12.18 4.04 -1.16
N PHE A 58 -11.51 3.32 -0.25
CA PHE A 58 -10.06 3.20 -0.22
C PHE A 58 -9.51 2.55 -1.51
N LEU A 59 -10.12 1.45 -1.96
CA LEU A 59 -9.73 0.79 -3.22
C LEU A 59 -9.96 1.72 -4.41
N GLY A 60 -11.10 2.41 -4.47
CA GLY A 60 -11.40 3.39 -5.51
C GLY A 60 -10.38 4.53 -5.54
N TYR A 61 -10.02 5.08 -4.38
CA TYR A 61 -9.00 6.11 -4.26
C TYR A 61 -7.63 5.65 -4.76
N THR A 62 -7.19 4.45 -4.40
CA THR A 62 -5.87 3.90 -4.80
C THR A 62 -5.83 3.46 -6.25
N MET A 63 -6.97 3.11 -6.85
CA MET A 63 -7.11 2.91 -8.29
C MET A 63 -6.99 4.24 -9.06
N LEU A 64 -7.63 5.30 -8.58
CA LEU A 64 -7.57 6.64 -9.20
C LEU A 64 -6.22 7.33 -8.97
N ASN A 65 -5.52 7.00 -7.87
CA ASN A 65 -4.25 7.58 -7.48
C ASN A 65 -3.20 6.49 -7.25
N PRO A 66 -2.59 5.90 -8.31
CA PRO A 66 -1.66 4.79 -8.16
C PRO A 66 -0.45 5.08 -7.26
N ARG A 67 -0.04 6.36 -7.14
CA ARG A 67 1.03 6.78 -6.23
C ARG A 67 0.68 6.65 -4.75
N ALA A 68 -0.61 6.56 -4.39
CA ALA A 68 -1.03 6.31 -3.02
C ALA A 68 -0.54 4.96 -2.48
N LYS A 69 -0.26 3.99 -3.37
CA LYS A 69 0.35 2.71 -3.00
C LYS A 69 1.81 2.82 -2.53
N LEU A 70 2.44 3.98 -2.75
CA LEU A 70 3.79 4.30 -2.29
C LEU A 70 3.78 5.10 -0.99
N ASP A 71 2.60 5.44 -0.47
CA ASP A 71 2.47 6.14 0.81
C ASP A 71 2.85 5.18 1.96
N PRO A 72 3.62 5.62 2.97
CA PRO A 72 4.09 4.75 4.05
C PRO A 72 2.95 4.08 4.85
N LEU A 73 1.74 4.64 4.89
CA LEU A 73 0.61 4.05 5.62
C LEU A 73 -0.19 3.02 4.80
N TYR A 74 0.03 2.92 3.49
CA TYR A 74 -0.67 1.96 2.63
C TYR A 74 -0.59 0.51 3.12
N PRO A 75 0.61 -0.06 3.45
CA PRO A 75 0.69 -1.45 3.90
C PRO A 75 -0.06 -1.71 5.22
N GLU A 76 -0.13 -0.73 6.11
CA GLU A 76 -0.83 -0.87 7.40
C GLU A 76 -2.36 -0.87 7.20
N ILE A 77 -2.87 -0.02 6.30
CA ILE A 77 -4.28 0.00 5.94
C ILE A 77 -4.69 -1.34 5.28
N GLU A 78 -3.89 -1.86 4.34
CA GLU A 78 -4.15 -3.17 3.75
C GLU A 78 -4.16 -4.28 4.80
N SER A 79 -3.24 -4.23 5.76
CA SER A 79 -3.20 -5.20 6.86
C SER A 79 -4.48 -5.16 7.71
N ASN A 80 -4.96 -3.95 8.05
CA ASN A 80 -6.20 -3.77 8.81
C ASN A 80 -7.42 -4.30 8.05
N ILE A 81 -7.52 -4.01 6.74
CA ILE A 81 -8.59 -4.52 5.87
C ILE A 81 -8.52 -6.05 5.78
N TYR A 82 -7.33 -6.63 5.62
CA TYR A 82 -7.14 -8.07 5.57
C TYR A 82 -7.60 -8.74 6.86
N ASN A 83 -7.18 -8.24 8.02
CA ASN A 83 -7.57 -8.77 9.33
C ASN A 83 -9.08 -8.69 9.58
N TYR A 84 -9.71 -7.56 9.19
CA TYR A 84 -11.16 -7.40 9.23
C TYR A 84 -11.86 -8.44 8.32
N SER A 85 -11.35 -8.66 7.11
CA SER A 85 -11.94 -9.60 6.16
C SER A 85 -11.86 -11.05 6.63
N GLN A 86 -10.76 -11.45 7.28
CA GLN A 86 -10.61 -12.79 7.88
C GLN A 86 -11.58 -13.01 9.05
N THR A 87 -11.79 -12.00 9.89
CA THR A 87 -12.69 -12.09 11.04
C THR A 87 -14.17 -12.11 10.65
N HIS A 88 -14.54 -11.46 9.54
CA HIS A 88 -15.92 -11.32 9.11
C HIS A 88 -16.31 -12.27 7.96
N ASN A 89 -15.45 -13.24 7.60
CA ASN A 89 -15.65 -14.16 6.47
C ASN A 89 -16.06 -13.45 5.17
N LEU A 90 -15.48 -12.28 4.92
CA LEU A 90 -15.58 -11.61 3.63
C LEU A 90 -14.65 -12.31 2.63
N ARG A 91 -14.86 -13.62 2.44
CA ARG A 91 -14.29 -14.33 1.29
C ARG A 91 -15.12 -13.90 0.10
N ALA A 92 -14.51 -13.08 -0.75
CA ALA A 92 -14.98 -12.85 -2.11
C ALA A 92 -15.34 -14.21 -2.74
N HIS A 93 -16.62 -14.38 -3.03
CA HIS A 93 -17.09 -15.33 -4.03
C HIS A 93 -16.85 -14.74 -5.42
#